data_AF-A0A8T2X601-F1
#
_entry.id   AF-A0A8T2X601-F1
#
_cell.length_a   1.000
_cell.length_b   1.000
_cell.length_c   1.000
_cell.angle_alpha   90.00
_cell.angle_beta   90.00
_cell.angle_gamma   90.00
#
_symmetry.space_group_name_H-M   'P 1'
#
loop_
_entity.id
_entity.type
_entity.pdbx_description
1 polymer ?
#
loop_
_entity_poly.entity_id
_entity_poly.type
_entity_poly.pdbx_seq_one_letter_code
_entity_poly.pdbx_strand_id
1 'polypeptide(L)'
;MGLQVLANVSLAGKEHQQAIWGGLFHDELYMLAKVRSQGTCDPLCMIIYACCDGSPELVLQLCGDQGLPIVVEIIRTASLVGFGEEWLKLLLSRICLEDIYFPQLFSRIYGVCSYCENGEEISLSSNPFFTEQAYLLNIVSEILNERLKEITILNDFALCIFGIFKKSVEAFEFGSRAESRLPTGFAVIDVLGYSLTILRDICANNGGVGKEDLVDVVDSLLSSGLLDLLLCLLRDLEPPKIIRKAMNQAGNQEATTSYFPKVCPYKGFRRDLVAVIGNCAYRRKHVQDDIRQKNGMLLMLQQCVTDEDNPFLREWGIWSMRNLLEGNSENQQAVAELELQGSVDMPELAGLGLKVEVDQNTRSAKLVNIS
;
A
#
# COMPACT_ATOMS: atom_id res chain seq x y z
N MET A 1 -32.80 2.68 16.76
CA MET A 1 -32.94 2.49 18.22
C MET A 1 -32.90 1.03 18.63
N GLY A 2 -33.74 0.13 18.08
CA GLY A 2 -33.75 -1.29 18.48
C GLY A 2 -32.41 -2.03 18.34
N LEU A 3 -31.71 -1.87 17.21
CA LEU A 3 -30.43 -2.56 16.98
C LEU A 3 -29.31 -2.07 17.91
N GLN A 4 -29.26 -0.78 18.23
CA GLN A 4 -28.30 -0.24 19.20
C GLN A 4 -28.50 -0.83 20.60
N VAL A 5 -29.76 -0.98 21.02
CA VAL A 5 -30.07 -1.63 22.31
C VAL A 5 -29.55 -3.06 22.31
N LEU A 6 -29.77 -3.81 21.23
CA LEU A 6 -29.26 -5.16 21.08
C LEU A 6 -27.73 -5.21 21.07
N ALA A 7 -27.09 -4.24 20.43
CA ALA A 7 -25.63 -4.12 20.43
C ALA A 7 -25.09 -3.92 21.85
N ASN A 8 -25.71 -3.06 22.64
CA ASN A 8 -25.35 -2.90 24.06
C ASN A 8 -25.55 -4.19 24.87
N VAL A 9 -26.62 -4.95 24.59
CA VAL A 9 -26.85 -6.25 25.23
C VAL A 9 -25.79 -7.28 24.82
N SER A 10 -25.26 -7.23 23.58
CA SER A 10 -24.18 -8.12 23.14
C SER A 10 -22.87 -7.95 23.93
N LEU A 11 -22.66 -6.78 24.56
CA LEU A 11 -21.54 -6.55 25.46
C LEU A 11 -21.78 -7.07 26.90
N ALA A 12 -23.00 -7.48 27.24
CA ALA A 12 -23.36 -7.84 28.61
C ALA A 12 -22.96 -9.28 29.02
N GLY A 13 -22.34 -10.05 28.13
CA GLY A 13 -21.73 -11.34 28.45
C GLY A 13 -22.07 -12.48 27.49
N LYS A 14 -21.42 -13.63 27.69
CA LYS A 14 -21.44 -14.77 26.76
C LYS A 14 -22.81 -15.39 26.53
N GLU A 15 -23.65 -15.47 27.55
CA GLU A 15 -25.01 -16.02 27.40
C GLU A 15 -25.86 -15.18 26.44
N HIS A 16 -25.76 -13.85 26.55
CA HIS A 16 -26.44 -12.93 25.65
C HIS A 16 -25.89 -13.04 24.22
N GLN A 17 -24.56 -13.12 24.07
CA GLN A 17 -23.91 -13.30 22.77
C GLN A 17 -24.39 -14.57 22.07
N GLN A 18 -24.45 -15.69 22.77
CA GLN A 18 -24.94 -16.96 22.22
C GLN A 18 -26.43 -16.90 21.84
N ALA A 19 -27.27 -16.29 22.69
CA ALA A 19 -28.69 -16.12 22.40
C ALA A 19 -28.93 -15.20 21.18
N ILE A 20 -28.16 -14.11 21.07
CA ILE A 20 -28.21 -13.20 19.92
C ILE A 20 -27.76 -13.92 18.65
N TRP A 21 -26.62 -14.61 18.70
CA TRP A 21 -26.10 -15.33 17.53
C TRP A 21 -27.07 -16.41 17.05
N GLY A 22 -27.57 -17.25 17.97
CA GLY A 22 -28.53 -18.30 17.63
C GLY A 22 -29.90 -17.79 17.14
N GLY A 23 -30.24 -16.54 17.42
CA GLY A 23 -31.50 -15.92 17.00
C GLY A 23 -31.41 -15.06 15.73
N LEU A 24 -30.21 -14.58 15.35
CA LEU A 24 -30.03 -13.68 14.20
C LEU A 24 -29.18 -14.27 13.07
N PHE A 25 -28.29 -15.21 13.37
CA PHE A 25 -27.49 -15.85 12.34
C PHE A 25 -28.35 -16.91 11.63
N HIS A 26 -28.48 -16.94 10.30
CA HIS A 26 -27.75 -16.20 9.27
C HIS A 26 -28.56 -15.06 8.60
N ASP A 27 -29.83 -15.32 8.28
CA ASP A 27 -30.59 -14.51 7.32
C ASP A 27 -30.90 -13.10 7.85
N GLU A 28 -31.18 -12.95 9.14
CA GLU A 28 -31.48 -11.66 9.75
C GLU A 28 -30.26 -10.74 9.72
N LEU A 29 -29.07 -11.26 10.06
CA LEU A 29 -27.82 -10.49 9.96
C LEU A 29 -27.53 -10.08 8.51
N TYR A 30 -27.75 -10.98 7.55
CA TYR A 30 -27.59 -10.67 6.13
C TYR A 30 -28.54 -9.55 5.68
N MET A 31 -29.82 -9.62 6.08
CA MET A 31 -30.80 -8.59 5.76
C MET A 31 -30.48 -7.24 6.41
N LEU A 32 -29.98 -7.24 7.65
CA LEU A 32 -29.51 -6.03 8.34
C LEU A 32 -28.27 -5.44 7.65
N ALA A 33 -27.32 -6.27 7.21
CA ALA A 33 -26.13 -5.84 6.51
C ALA A 33 -26.45 -5.12 5.18
N LYS A 34 -27.58 -5.46 4.54
CA LYS A 34 -28.06 -4.80 3.32
C LYS A 34 -28.67 -3.41 3.52
N VAL A 35 -28.98 -3.03 4.76
CA VAL A 35 -29.53 -1.71 5.06
C VAL A 35 -28.43 -0.67 4.93
N ARG A 36 -28.51 0.18 3.90
CA ARG A 36 -27.51 1.22 3.59
C ARG A 36 -27.64 2.41 4.54
N SER A 37 -27.35 2.19 5.83
CA SER A 37 -27.42 3.20 6.87
C SER A 37 -26.31 2.99 7.89
N GLN A 38 -25.55 4.04 8.17
CA GLN A 38 -24.51 4.05 9.19
C GLN A 38 -25.06 3.64 10.57
N GLY A 39 -26.24 4.15 10.94
CA GLY A 39 -26.91 3.80 12.21
C GLY A 39 -27.40 2.35 12.30
N THR A 40 -27.26 1.56 11.23
CA THR A 40 -27.46 0.10 11.22
C THR A 40 -26.13 -0.64 11.11
N CYS A 41 -25.20 -0.13 10.29
CA CYS A 41 -23.88 -0.73 10.07
C CYS A 41 -23.04 -0.79 11.36
N ASP A 42 -22.92 0.33 12.09
CA ASP A 42 -22.06 0.39 13.28
C ASP A 42 -22.54 -0.57 14.38
N PRO A 43 -23.85 -0.57 14.76
CA PRO A 43 -24.33 -1.51 15.77
C PRO A 43 -24.29 -2.97 15.31
N LEU A 44 -24.43 -3.22 14.01
CA LEU A 44 -24.31 -4.57 13.45
C LEU A 44 -22.86 -5.08 13.57
N CYS A 45 -21.87 -4.27 13.22
CA CYS A 45 -20.46 -4.60 13.39
C CYS A 45 -20.14 -4.88 14.86
N MET A 46 -20.66 -4.06 15.78
CA MET A 46 -20.54 -4.23 17.21
C MET A 46 -21.09 -5.58 17.69
N ILE A 47 -22.32 -5.94 17.29
CA ILE A 47 -22.94 -7.22 17.66
C ILE A 47 -22.09 -8.39 17.17
N ILE A 48 -21.71 -8.37 15.89
CA ILE A 48 -20.97 -9.48 15.28
C ILE A 48 -19.60 -9.63 15.93
N TYR A 49 -18.89 -8.51 16.13
CA TYR A 49 -17.60 -8.52 16.82
C TYR A 49 -17.73 -9.07 18.23
N ALA A 50 -18.67 -8.55 19.03
CA ALA A 50 -18.87 -8.97 20.41
C ALA A 50 -19.24 -10.46 20.52
N CYS A 51 -20.06 -10.98 19.59
CA CYS A 51 -20.40 -12.41 19.58
C CYS A 51 -19.20 -13.28 19.19
N CYS A 52 -18.43 -12.86 18.19
CA CYS A 52 -17.24 -13.60 17.77
C CYS A 52 -16.14 -13.52 18.83
N ASP A 53 -16.15 -12.50 19.69
CA ASP A 53 -15.06 -12.29 20.63
C ASP A 53 -14.84 -13.45 21.61
N GLY A 54 -13.59 -13.95 21.65
CA GLY A 54 -13.24 -15.16 22.39
C GLY A 54 -13.96 -16.46 21.99
N SER A 55 -14.58 -16.52 20.81
CA SER A 55 -15.35 -17.69 20.32
C SER A 55 -14.90 -18.15 18.92
N PRO A 56 -13.88 -19.01 18.81
CA PRO A 56 -13.37 -19.51 17.52
C PRO A 56 -14.44 -20.17 16.66
N GLU A 57 -15.40 -20.89 17.26
CA GLU A 57 -16.47 -21.56 16.52
C GLU A 57 -17.37 -20.56 15.78
N LEU A 58 -17.64 -19.40 16.37
CA LEU A 58 -18.48 -18.37 15.75
C LEU A 58 -17.71 -17.62 14.66
N VAL A 59 -16.40 -17.43 14.83
CA VAL A 59 -15.52 -16.92 13.77
C VAL A 59 -15.53 -17.86 12.56
N LEU A 60 -15.41 -19.17 12.78
CA LEU A 60 -15.49 -20.18 11.71
C LEU A 60 -16.84 -20.12 10.97
N GLN A 61 -17.95 -19.92 11.70
CA GLN A 61 -19.28 -19.76 11.10
C GLN A 61 -19.39 -18.47 10.29
N LEU A 62 -18.92 -17.35 10.85
CA LEU A 62 -18.91 -16.04 10.17
C LEU A 62 -18.04 -16.07 8.91
N CYS A 63 -16.93 -16.79 8.94
CA CYS A 63 -16.02 -16.88 7.80
C CYS A 63 -16.35 -18.05 6.85
N GLY A 64 -17.41 -18.81 7.13
CA GLY A 64 -17.91 -19.88 6.29
C GLY A 64 -18.75 -19.40 5.11
N ASP A 65 -19.34 -20.36 4.38
CA ASP A 65 -20.14 -20.09 3.17
C ASP A 65 -21.35 -19.19 3.40
N GLN A 66 -22.01 -19.36 4.55
CA GLN A 66 -23.16 -18.55 4.94
C GLN A 66 -22.74 -17.23 5.57
N GLY A 67 -21.73 -17.22 6.45
CA GLY A 67 -21.35 -15.99 7.15
C GLY A 67 -20.66 -14.94 6.28
N LEU A 68 -19.78 -15.35 5.37
CA LEU A 68 -18.93 -14.42 4.63
C LEU A 68 -19.73 -13.43 3.74
N PRO A 69 -20.86 -13.82 3.10
CA PRO A 69 -21.80 -12.89 2.48
C PRO A 69 -22.27 -11.73 3.38
N ILE A 70 -22.43 -11.97 4.69
CA ILE A 70 -22.81 -10.92 5.65
C ILE A 70 -21.69 -9.88 5.74
N VAL A 71 -20.44 -10.33 5.87
CA VAL A 71 -19.25 -9.45 5.94
C VAL A 71 -19.09 -8.65 4.65
N VAL A 72 -19.32 -9.28 3.49
CA VAL A 72 -19.30 -8.60 2.18
C VAL A 72 -20.37 -7.50 2.11
N GLU A 73 -21.60 -7.76 2.57
CA GLU A 73 -22.64 -6.73 2.60
C GLU A 73 -22.34 -5.60 3.58
N ILE A 74 -21.71 -5.89 4.72
CA ILE A 74 -21.24 -4.87 5.67
C ILE A 74 -20.21 -3.96 4.99
N ILE A 75 -19.20 -4.52 4.31
CA ILE A 75 -18.19 -3.75 3.57
C ILE A 75 -18.86 -2.89 2.48
N ARG A 76 -19.84 -3.45 1.75
CA ARG A 76 -20.58 -2.70 0.73
C ARG A 76 -21.42 -1.57 1.32
N THR A 77 -22.04 -1.78 2.49
CA THR A 77 -22.73 -0.70 3.19
C THR A 77 -21.74 0.36 3.62
N ALA A 78 -20.68 -0.02 4.31
CA ALA A 78 -19.67 0.91 4.83
C ALA A 78 -18.97 1.70 3.71
N SER A 79 -18.72 1.11 2.55
CA SER A 79 -18.12 1.83 1.41
C SER A 79 -19.03 2.93 0.84
N LEU A 80 -20.36 2.81 1.02
CA LEU A 80 -21.34 3.78 0.55
C LEU A 80 -21.67 4.87 1.58
N VAL A 81 -21.82 4.49 2.85
CA VAL A 81 -22.32 5.39 3.91
C VAL A 81 -21.27 5.74 4.98
N GLY A 82 -20.08 5.14 4.91
CA GLY A 82 -19.07 5.25 5.96
C GLY A 82 -19.46 4.50 7.24
N PHE A 83 -18.64 4.69 8.27
CA PHE A 83 -18.87 4.23 9.64
C PHE A 83 -18.49 5.34 10.61
N GLY A 84 -19.12 5.36 11.80
CA GLY A 84 -18.87 6.38 12.83
C GLY A 84 -18.11 5.85 14.04
N GLU A 85 -18.09 4.53 14.22
CA GLU A 85 -17.47 3.84 15.35
C GLU A 85 -16.42 2.83 14.85
N GLU A 86 -15.46 2.47 15.71
CA GLU A 86 -14.33 1.61 15.34
C GLU A 86 -14.68 0.12 15.18
N TRP A 87 -15.95 -0.27 15.35
CA TRP A 87 -16.36 -1.68 15.32
C TRP A 87 -16.10 -2.37 13.99
N LEU A 88 -16.21 -1.63 12.87
CA LEU A 88 -15.85 -2.18 11.57
C LEU A 88 -14.35 -2.49 11.50
N LYS A 89 -13.49 -1.60 11.99
CA LYS A 89 -12.03 -1.83 12.03
C LYS A 89 -11.69 -3.01 12.92
N LEU A 90 -12.33 -3.14 14.09
CA LEU A 90 -12.14 -4.27 15.00
C LEU A 90 -12.57 -5.60 14.36
N LEU A 91 -13.73 -5.63 13.70
CA LEU A 91 -14.22 -6.80 13.00
C LEU A 91 -13.28 -7.23 11.85
N LEU A 92 -12.88 -6.28 11.00
CA LEU A 92 -11.99 -6.55 9.87
C LEU A 92 -10.56 -6.89 10.32
N SER A 93 -10.07 -6.30 11.41
CA SER A 93 -8.77 -6.67 11.99
C SER A 93 -8.74 -8.15 12.34
N ARG A 94 -9.81 -8.64 12.98
CA ARG A 94 -9.94 -10.04 13.35
C ARG A 94 -9.96 -10.94 12.11
N ILE A 95 -10.91 -10.69 11.19
CA ILE A 95 -11.14 -11.54 10.02
C ILE A 95 -9.93 -11.53 9.05
N CYS A 96 -9.30 -10.37 8.85
CA CYS A 96 -8.30 -10.20 7.80
C CYS A 96 -6.86 -10.39 8.26
N LEU A 97 -6.54 -10.04 9.52
CA LEU A 97 -5.15 -9.98 9.99
C LEU A 97 -4.84 -11.01 11.07
N GLU A 98 -5.79 -11.30 11.96
CA GLU A 98 -5.63 -12.30 13.02
C GLU A 98 -6.00 -13.70 12.50
N ASP A 99 -7.02 -13.79 11.65
CA ASP A 99 -7.46 -15.02 11.00
C ASP A 99 -7.06 -15.10 9.50
N ILE A 100 -7.02 -16.31 8.95
CA ILE A 100 -6.58 -16.59 7.56
C ILE A 100 -7.66 -16.36 6.49
N TYR A 101 -8.64 -15.49 6.74
CA TYR A 101 -9.83 -15.35 5.88
C TYR A 101 -9.76 -14.20 4.89
N PHE A 102 -8.74 -13.34 4.95
CA PHE A 102 -8.58 -12.24 4.00
C PHE A 102 -8.68 -12.67 2.52
N PRO A 103 -7.99 -13.72 2.03
CA PRO A 103 -8.07 -14.10 0.63
C PRO A 103 -9.49 -14.49 0.20
N GLN A 104 -10.21 -15.20 1.08
CA GLN A 104 -11.58 -15.64 0.84
C GLN A 104 -12.51 -14.43 0.78
N LEU A 105 -12.43 -13.53 1.76
CA LEU A 105 -13.21 -12.30 1.82
C LEU A 105 -12.98 -11.43 0.59
N PHE A 106 -11.71 -11.14 0.26
CA PHE A 106 -11.33 -10.30 -0.87
C PHE A 106 -11.86 -10.86 -2.21
N SER A 107 -11.78 -12.19 -2.39
CA SER A 107 -12.25 -12.84 -3.61
C SER A 107 -13.77 -12.85 -3.76
N ARG A 108 -14.53 -12.88 -2.65
CA ARG A 108 -16.00 -12.88 -2.67
C ARG A 108 -16.62 -11.50 -2.83
N ILE A 109 -15.84 -10.43 -2.71
CA ILE A 109 -16.29 -9.09 -3.04
C ILE A 109 -16.38 -8.98 -4.57
N TYR A 110 -17.51 -9.44 -5.11
CA TYR A 110 -17.93 -9.14 -6.46
C TYR A 110 -18.83 -7.91 -6.42
N GLY A 111 -18.59 -6.95 -7.32
CA GLY A 111 -19.53 -5.85 -7.52
C GLY A 111 -20.87 -6.44 -7.92
N VAL A 112 -21.92 -6.09 -7.18
CA VAL A 112 -23.27 -6.24 -7.72
C VAL A 112 -23.31 -5.26 -8.88
N CYS A 113 -23.23 -5.77 -10.11
CA CYS A 113 -23.74 -5.03 -11.25
C CYS A 113 -25.13 -4.57 -10.83
N SER A 114 -25.35 -3.26 -10.75
CA SER A 114 -26.69 -2.73 -10.74
C SER A 114 -27.40 -3.42 -11.91
N TYR A 115 -28.41 -4.23 -11.61
CA TYR A 115 -29.36 -4.62 -12.63
C TYR A 115 -30.00 -3.32 -13.11
N CYS A 116 -29.46 -2.74 -14.18
CA CYS A 116 -30.24 -1.89 -15.05
C CYS A 116 -31.38 -2.79 -15.53
N GLU A 117 -32.63 -2.35 -15.43
CA GLU A 117 -33.82 -3.12 -15.81
C GLU A 117 -33.88 -3.51 -17.30
N ASN A 118 -32.83 -3.29 -18.08
CA ASN A 118 -32.68 -3.77 -19.43
C ASN A 118 -31.42 -4.63 -19.49
N GLY A 119 -31.60 -5.94 -19.71
CA GLY A 119 -30.56 -6.96 -19.77
C GLY A 119 -29.58 -6.79 -20.93
N GLU A 120 -28.88 -5.67 -20.97
CA GLU A 120 -27.64 -5.52 -21.71
C GLU A 120 -26.50 -5.86 -20.74
N GLU A 121 -25.84 -6.99 -21.03
CA GLU A 121 -24.59 -7.39 -20.44
C GLU A 121 -23.56 -6.31 -20.80
N ILE A 122 -23.39 -5.30 -19.93
CA ILE A 122 -22.31 -4.33 -20.07
C ILE A 122 -21.03 -5.16 -19.99
N SER A 123 -20.28 -5.21 -21.10
CA SER A 123 -18.97 -5.83 -21.17
C SER A 123 -18.21 -5.48 -19.90
N LEU A 124 -17.88 -6.49 -19.09
CA LEU A 124 -17.04 -6.33 -17.89
C LEU A 124 -15.91 -5.38 -18.27
N SER A 125 -15.98 -4.17 -17.73
CA SER A 125 -14.98 -3.13 -18.00
C SER A 125 -13.61 -3.75 -17.78
N SER A 126 -12.62 -3.32 -18.55
CA SER A 126 -11.21 -3.73 -18.51
C SER A 126 -10.52 -3.70 -17.13
N ASN A 127 -11.24 -3.32 -16.07
CA ASN A 127 -10.80 -3.22 -14.69
C ASN A 127 -11.16 -4.49 -13.90
N PRO A 128 -10.18 -5.26 -13.39
CA PRO A 128 -10.41 -6.49 -12.64
C PRO A 128 -10.79 -6.28 -11.17
N PHE A 129 -10.87 -5.04 -10.68
CA PHE A 129 -11.13 -4.72 -9.28
C PHE A 129 -12.36 -3.84 -9.06
N PHE A 130 -13.04 -4.10 -7.93
CA PHE A 130 -14.21 -3.35 -7.48
C PHE A 130 -13.86 -2.28 -6.44
N THR A 131 -14.71 -1.26 -6.32
CA THR A 131 -14.50 -0.16 -5.35
C THR A 131 -14.57 -0.66 -3.91
N GLU A 132 -15.38 -1.68 -3.62
CA GLU A 132 -15.44 -2.31 -2.31
C GLU A 132 -14.15 -3.08 -1.96
N GLN A 133 -13.44 -3.64 -2.95
CA GLN A 133 -12.13 -4.26 -2.73
C GLN A 133 -11.07 -3.20 -2.39
N ALA A 134 -11.08 -2.07 -3.09
CA ALA A 134 -10.23 -0.93 -2.76
C ALA A 134 -10.54 -0.40 -1.35
N TYR A 135 -11.82 -0.28 -1.00
CA TYR A 135 -12.26 0.14 0.33
C TYR A 135 -11.79 -0.81 1.43
N LEU A 136 -11.93 -2.13 1.23
CA LEU A 136 -11.40 -3.12 2.18
C LEU A 136 -9.88 -2.94 2.38
N LEU A 137 -9.11 -2.81 1.31
CA LEU A 137 -7.67 -2.59 1.41
C LEU A 137 -7.31 -1.28 2.11
N ASN A 138 -8.08 -0.21 1.89
CA ASN A 138 -7.90 1.05 2.63
C ASN A 138 -8.00 0.80 4.14
N ILE A 139 -9.10 0.21 4.60
CA ILE A 139 -9.34 -0.03 6.02
C ILE A 139 -8.28 -0.98 6.61
N VAL A 140 -7.93 -2.05 5.89
CA VAL A 140 -6.86 -2.96 6.32
C VAL A 140 -5.50 -2.25 6.41
N SER A 141 -5.21 -1.33 5.48
CA SER A 141 -3.99 -0.52 5.53
C SER A 141 -3.94 0.43 6.73
N GLU A 142 -5.08 1.03 7.09
CA GLU A 142 -5.20 1.88 8.29
C GLU A 142 -4.98 1.05 9.56
N ILE A 143 -5.66 -0.09 9.69
CA ILE A 143 -5.53 -0.98 10.85
C ILE A 143 -4.08 -1.43 11.02
N LEU A 144 -3.45 -1.89 9.93
CA LEU A 144 -2.07 -2.37 9.98
C LEU A 144 -1.10 -1.25 10.38
N ASN A 145 -1.33 -0.02 9.89
CA ASN A 145 -0.52 1.13 10.25
C ASN A 145 -0.65 1.50 11.73
N GLU A 146 -1.88 1.50 12.26
CA GLU A 146 -2.20 1.83 13.65
C GLU A 146 -1.67 0.77 14.64
N ARG A 147 -1.71 -0.51 14.26
CA ARG A 147 -1.45 -1.66 15.14
C ARG A 147 -0.24 -2.51 14.73
N LEU A 148 0.69 -1.96 13.95
CA LEU A 148 1.81 -2.72 13.35
C LEU A 148 2.62 -3.55 14.35
N LYS A 149 2.77 -3.08 15.59
CA LYS A 149 3.55 -3.74 16.65
C LYS A 149 2.77 -4.81 17.41
N GLU A 150 1.45 -4.84 17.29
CA GLU A 150 0.56 -5.75 18.02
C GLU A 150 0.17 -6.96 17.18
N ILE A 151 0.15 -6.80 15.85
CA ILE A 151 -0.34 -7.80 14.91
C ILE A 151 0.82 -8.67 14.41
N THR A 152 0.64 -9.99 14.45
CA THR A 152 1.55 -10.93 13.78
C THR A 152 1.08 -11.14 12.35
N ILE A 153 1.88 -10.66 11.39
CA ILE A 153 1.57 -10.76 9.97
C ILE A 153 1.83 -12.19 9.51
N LEU A 154 0.81 -12.82 8.91
CA LEU A 154 0.92 -14.16 8.35
C LEU A 154 1.48 -14.13 6.92
N ASN A 155 2.22 -15.19 6.56
CA ASN A 155 2.85 -15.30 5.23
C ASN A 155 1.80 -15.34 4.11
N ASP A 156 0.74 -16.13 4.28
CA ASP A 156 -0.35 -16.24 3.30
C ASP A 156 -1.04 -14.90 3.04
N PHE A 157 -1.22 -14.07 4.09
CA PHE A 157 -1.74 -12.72 3.94
C PHE A 157 -0.80 -11.85 3.12
N ALA A 158 0.49 -11.83 3.46
CA ALA A 158 1.49 -11.03 2.75
C ALA A 158 1.60 -11.42 1.27
N LEU A 159 1.67 -12.72 0.97
CA LEU A 159 1.71 -13.25 -0.41
C LEU A 159 0.42 -12.94 -1.18
N CYS A 160 -0.74 -12.99 -0.51
CA CYS A 160 -2.01 -12.59 -1.11
C CYS A 160 -1.99 -11.10 -1.50
N ILE A 161 -1.57 -10.21 -0.59
CA ILE A 161 -1.44 -8.78 -0.87
C ILE A 161 -0.47 -8.52 -2.02
N PHE A 162 0.66 -9.21 -2.07
CA PHE A 162 1.60 -9.09 -3.17
C PHE A 162 1.01 -9.57 -4.51
N GLY A 163 0.26 -10.66 -4.49
CA GLY A 163 -0.49 -11.14 -5.67
C GLY A 163 -1.53 -10.13 -6.16
N ILE A 164 -2.22 -9.44 -5.24
CA ILE A 164 -3.16 -8.36 -5.57
C ILE A 164 -2.42 -7.17 -6.19
N PHE A 165 -1.31 -6.74 -5.59
CA PHE A 165 -0.47 -5.67 -6.13
C PHE A 165 -0.01 -5.99 -7.55
N LYS A 166 0.53 -7.19 -7.78
CA LYS A 166 0.97 -7.64 -9.11
C LYS A 166 -0.15 -7.59 -10.15
N LYS A 167 -1.33 -8.13 -9.82
CA LYS A 167 -2.51 -8.08 -10.70
C LYS A 167 -2.95 -6.64 -11.02
N SER A 168 -2.88 -5.74 -10.04
CA SER A 168 -3.22 -4.32 -10.24
C SER A 168 -2.22 -3.58 -11.14
N VAL A 169 -0.94 -3.92 -11.04
CA VAL A 169 0.11 -3.39 -11.93
C VAL A 169 -0.07 -3.89 -13.36
N GLU A 170 -0.42 -5.17 -13.55
CA GLU A 170 -0.67 -5.76 -14.87
C GLU A 170 -1.93 -5.19 -15.55
N ALA A 171 -2.93 -4.80 -14.75
CA ALA A 171 -4.20 -4.27 -15.24
C ALA A 171 -4.19 -2.76 -15.51
N PHE A 172 -3.21 -2.02 -15.01
CA PHE A 172 -3.17 -0.56 -15.11
C PHE A 172 -2.24 -0.08 -16.23
N GLU A 173 -2.79 0.74 -17.14
CA GLU A 173 -1.99 1.44 -18.16
C GLU A 173 -1.47 2.79 -17.64
N PHE A 174 -0.14 2.91 -17.52
CA PHE A 174 0.54 4.10 -17.01
C PHE A 174 0.62 5.22 -18.08
N GLY A 175 -0.53 5.76 -18.49
CA GLY A 175 -0.63 6.69 -19.62
C GLY A 175 -0.88 8.17 -19.24
N SER A 176 -1.55 8.45 -18.12
CA SER A 176 -1.92 9.81 -17.72
C SER A 176 -1.37 10.16 -16.33
N ARG A 177 -0.83 11.38 -16.19
CA ARG A 177 -0.30 11.85 -14.90
C ARG A 177 -1.47 12.04 -13.95
N ALA A 178 -1.41 11.39 -12.80
CA ALA A 178 -2.47 11.51 -11.80
C ALA A 178 -2.49 12.87 -11.08
N GLU A 179 -3.69 13.35 -10.81
CA GLU A 179 -3.91 14.66 -10.17
C GLU A 179 -4.18 14.56 -8.67
N SER A 180 -4.61 13.38 -8.19
CA SER A 180 -5.04 13.13 -6.82
C SER A 180 -4.11 12.18 -6.05
N ARG A 181 -4.21 12.23 -4.73
CA ARG A 181 -3.71 11.17 -3.83
C ARG A 181 -4.78 10.08 -3.71
N LEU A 182 -4.44 8.95 -3.09
CA LEU A 182 -5.43 7.94 -2.71
C LEU A 182 -6.46 8.52 -1.72
N PRO A 183 -7.75 8.16 -1.83
CA PRO A 183 -8.36 7.41 -2.94
C PRO A 183 -8.52 8.28 -4.19
N THR A 184 -8.30 7.68 -5.35
CA THR A 184 -8.38 8.32 -6.67
C THR A 184 -9.75 8.22 -7.32
N GLY A 185 -10.60 7.30 -6.85
CA GLY A 185 -11.90 7.00 -7.44
C GLY A 185 -11.84 5.92 -8.53
N PHE A 186 -10.64 5.42 -8.86
CA PHE A 186 -10.45 4.29 -9.77
C PHE A 186 -10.01 3.06 -8.97
N ALA A 187 -10.87 2.04 -8.91
CA ALA A 187 -10.64 0.86 -8.08
C ALA A 187 -9.28 0.18 -8.36
N VAL A 188 -8.85 0.07 -9.62
CA VAL A 188 -7.53 -0.52 -9.95
C VAL A 188 -6.36 0.28 -9.36
N ILE A 189 -6.42 1.61 -9.40
CA ILE A 189 -5.36 2.49 -8.86
C ILE A 189 -5.38 2.45 -7.34
N ASP A 190 -6.58 2.44 -6.75
CA ASP A 190 -6.74 2.42 -5.31
C ASP A 190 -6.29 1.08 -4.72
N VAL A 191 -6.65 -0.04 -5.35
CA VAL A 191 -6.12 -1.36 -5.01
C VAL A 191 -4.59 -1.40 -5.12
N LEU A 192 -4.03 -0.85 -6.20
CA LEU A 192 -2.59 -0.77 -6.40
C LEU A 192 -1.90 0.03 -5.28
N GLY A 193 -2.46 1.19 -4.91
CA GLY A 193 -1.88 2.06 -3.89
C GLY A 193 -2.02 1.52 -2.47
N TYR A 194 -3.19 0.99 -2.10
CA TYR A 194 -3.41 0.43 -0.77
C TYR A 194 -2.66 -0.89 -0.57
N SER A 195 -2.58 -1.76 -1.59
CA SER A 195 -1.73 -2.96 -1.51
C SER A 195 -0.25 -2.60 -1.33
N LEU A 196 0.25 -1.58 -2.03
CA LEU A 196 1.62 -1.08 -1.84
C LEU A 196 1.84 -0.50 -0.43
N THR A 197 0.85 0.20 0.12
CA THR A 197 0.87 0.73 1.49
C THR A 197 0.95 -0.40 2.53
N ILE A 198 0.15 -1.46 2.35
CA ILE A 198 0.21 -2.65 3.20
C ILE A 198 1.58 -3.33 3.10
N LEU A 199 2.11 -3.51 1.88
CA LEU A 199 3.46 -4.07 1.67
C LEU A 199 4.55 -3.25 2.34
N ARG A 200 4.46 -1.92 2.31
CA ARG A 200 5.39 -1.03 3.02
C ARG A 200 5.43 -1.35 4.51
N ASP A 201 4.27 -1.50 5.12
CA ASP A 201 4.12 -1.73 6.56
C ASP A 201 4.54 -3.16 6.93
N ILE A 202 4.22 -4.16 6.10
CA ILE A 202 4.75 -5.54 6.22
C ILE A 202 6.29 -5.52 6.20
N CYS A 203 6.90 -4.81 5.24
CA CYS A 203 8.36 -4.77 5.10
C CYS A 203 9.04 -3.95 6.21
N ALA A 204 8.31 -3.06 6.89
CA ALA A 204 8.80 -2.33 8.05
C ALA A 204 8.81 -3.20 9.33
N ASN A 205 8.02 -4.28 9.36
CA ASN A 205 7.93 -5.18 10.50
C ASN A 205 9.18 -6.05 10.58
N ASN A 206 10.17 -5.60 11.35
CA ASN A 206 11.31 -6.41 11.69
C ASN A 206 10.87 -7.41 12.75
N GLY A 207 10.67 -8.67 12.35
CA GLY A 207 10.31 -9.77 13.25
C GLY A 207 10.97 -9.58 14.61
N GLY A 208 10.14 -9.42 15.65
CA GLY A 208 10.61 -9.05 16.98
C GLY A 208 11.76 -9.94 17.45
N VAL A 209 12.70 -9.35 18.20
CA VAL A 209 13.80 -10.07 18.84
C VAL A 209 13.22 -11.27 19.59
N GLY A 210 13.56 -12.50 19.14
CA GLY A 210 13.08 -13.74 19.74
C GLY A 210 12.18 -14.65 18.87
N LYS A 211 11.99 -14.35 17.57
CA LYS A 211 11.27 -15.24 16.61
C LYS A 211 12.24 -15.92 15.63
N GLU A 212 13.24 -16.65 16.15
CA GLU A 212 14.29 -17.30 15.34
C GLU A 212 13.79 -18.51 14.49
N ASP A 213 12.60 -19.04 14.78
CA ASP A 213 12.04 -20.24 14.11
C ASP A 213 10.91 -19.93 13.09
N LEU A 214 10.55 -18.67 12.86
CA LEU A 214 9.53 -18.29 11.88
C LEU A 214 10.18 -17.82 10.57
N VAL A 215 9.69 -18.34 9.45
CA VAL A 215 10.06 -17.86 8.11
C VAL A 215 9.85 -16.35 8.05
N ASP A 216 10.90 -15.59 7.72
CA ASP A 216 10.77 -14.14 7.53
C ASP A 216 9.77 -13.90 6.38
N VAL A 217 8.65 -13.25 6.73
CA VAL A 217 7.57 -12.90 5.79
C VAL A 217 8.13 -12.05 4.65
N VAL A 218 9.08 -11.16 4.95
CA VAL A 218 9.75 -10.33 3.94
C VAL A 218 10.59 -11.19 3.01
N ASP A 219 11.33 -12.18 3.51
CA ASP A 219 12.12 -13.09 2.66
C ASP A 219 11.21 -13.93 1.74
N SER A 220 10.00 -14.27 2.19
CA SER A 220 9.00 -14.96 1.36
C SER A 220 8.48 -14.07 0.22
N LEU A 221 8.23 -12.79 0.51
CA LEU A 221 7.88 -11.79 -0.50
C LEU A 221 9.02 -11.56 -1.50
N LEU A 222 10.25 -11.47 -1.02
CA LEU A 222 11.45 -11.31 -1.84
C LEU A 222 11.66 -12.50 -2.77
N SER A 223 11.53 -13.72 -2.24
CA SER A 223 11.58 -14.96 -3.03
C SER A 223 10.46 -15.04 -4.08
N SER A 224 9.35 -14.36 -3.86
CA SER A 224 8.24 -14.24 -4.82
C SER A 224 8.46 -13.16 -5.88
N GLY A 225 9.56 -12.39 -5.80
CA GLY A 225 9.94 -11.37 -6.78
C GLY A 225 9.46 -9.95 -6.45
N LEU A 226 9.12 -9.65 -5.18
CA LEU A 226 8.69 -8.30 -4.77
C LEU A 226 9.72 -7.23 -5.15
N LEU A 227 10.98 -7.45 -4.82
CA LEU A 227 12.04 -6.48 -5.06
C LEU A 227 12.22 -6.19 -6.55
N ASP A 228 12.22 -7.24 -7.38
CA ASP A 228 12.37 -7.12 -8.82
C ASP A 228 11.23 -6.31 -9.43
N LEU A 229 9.98 -6.59 -9.03
CA LEU A 229 8.83 -5.83 -9.50
C LEU A 229 8.94 -4.35 -9.11
N LEU A 230 9.28 -4.05 -7.85
CA LEU A 230 9.39 -2.66 -7.38
C LEU A 230 10.52 -1.89 -8.07
N LEU A 231 11.68 -2.51 -8.28
CA LEU A 231 12.80 -1.90 -9.00
C LEU A 231 12.46 -1.68 -10.48
N CYS A 232 11.82 -2.65 -11.14
CA CYS A 232 11.35 -2.48 -12.51
C CYS A 232 10.33 -1.34 -12.63
N LEU A 233 9.33 -1.29 -11.74
CA LEU A 233 8.38 -0.18 -11.70
C LEU A 233 9.07 1.17 -11.51
N LEU A 234 10.00 1.28 -10.55
CA LEU A 234 10.69 2.54 -10.29
C LEU A 234 11.55 3.00 -11.48
N ARG A 235 12.18 2.06 -12.22
CA ARG A 235 12.94 2.35 -13.45
C ARG A 235 12.06 2.81 -14.61
N ASP A 236 10.88 2.20 -14.76
CA ASP A 236 9.98 2.51 -15.86
C ASP A 236 9.32 3.90 -15.70
N LEU A 237 9.24 4.42 -14.48
CA LEU A 237 8.70 5.75 -14.23
C LEU A 237 9.65 6.86 -14.70
N GLU A 238 9.09 7.97 -15.17
CA GLU A 238 9.87 9.19 -15.48
C GLU A 238 10.76 9.62 -14.30
N PRO A 239 12.01 10.07 -14.46
CA PRO A 239 12.81 10.54 -13.33
C PRO A 239 12.13 11.71 -12.58
N PRO A 240 12.42 11.92 -11.29
CA PRO A 240 11.92 13.08 -10.55
C PRO A 240 12.18 14.39 -11.30
N LYS A 241 11.29 15.39 -11.16
CA LYS A 241 11.32 16.60 -12.03
C LYS A 241 12.70 17.27 -12.09
N ILE A 242 13.39 17.38 -10.94
CA ILE A 242 14.73 17.97 -10.82
C ILE A 242 15.78 17.15 -11.58
N ILE A 243 15.76 15.83 -11.41
CA ILE A 243 16.67 14.91 -12.10
C ILE A 243 16.46 14.95 -13.61
N ARG A 244 15.19 14.94 -14.06
CA ARG A 244 14.87 15.04 -15.49
C ARG A 244 15.37 16.34 -16.11
N LYS A 245 15.19 17.48 -15.43
CA LYS A 245 15.74 18.77 -15.88
C LYS A 245 17.27 18.71 -16.01
N ALA A 246 17.93 18.13 -15.01
CA ALA A 246 19.38 17.97 -15.01
C ALA A 246 19.88 17.10 -16.17
N MET A 247 19.22 15.97 -16.44
CA MET A 247 19.57 15.05 -17.54
C MET A 247 19.41 15.72 -18.92
N ASN A 248 18.33 16.48 -19.12
CA ASN A 248 18.07 17.18 -20.38
C ASN A 248 19.09 18.29 -20.66
N GLN A 249 19.73 18.83 -19.62
CA GLN A 249 20.74 19.88 -19.74
C GLN A 249 22.16 19.32 -19.90
N ALA A 250 22.41 18.10 -19.40
CA ALA A 250 23.70 17.43 -19.49
C ALA A 250 23.94 16.70 -20.83
N GLY A 251 22.89 16.41 -21.62
CA GLY A 251 22.99 15.65 -22.87
C GLY A 251 22.53 16.44 -24.11
N ASN A 252 23.42 16.57 -25.10
CA ASN A 252 23.01 16.64 -26.51
C ASN A 252 22.28 15.33 -26.87
N GLN A 253 21.22 15.45 -27.67
CA GLN A 253 20.30 14.39 -28.10
C GLN A 253 20.97 13.08 -28.55
N GLU A 254 21.21 12.10 -27.67
CA GLU A 254 21.42 10.71 -28.09
C GLU A 254 20.86 9.71 -27.07
N ALA A 255 19.61 9.30 -27.31
CA ALA A 255 19.11 7.93 -27.19
C ALA A 255 17.58 7.97 -27.40
N THR A 256 17.18 8.00 -28.66
CA THR A 256 15.79 7.83 -29.08
C THR A 256 15.37 6.38 -28.85
N THR A 257 15.02 6.03 -27.61
CA THR A 257 14.04 4.96 -27.39
C THR A 257 12.68 5.61 -27.29
N SER A 258 11.79 5.27 -28.22
CA SER A 258 10.37 5.65 -28.32
C SER A 258 9.51 5.25 -27.10
N TYR A 259 10.12 4.94 -25.96
CA TYR A 259 9.41 4.65 -24.72
C TYR A 259 9.04 5.97 -24.05
N PHE A 260 7.77 6.34 -24.14
CA PHE A 260 7.21 7.36 -23.26
C PHE A 260 7.32 6.82 -21.82
N PRO A 261 8.09 7.49 -20.94
CA PRO A 261 8.28 7.01 -19.59
C PRO A 261 6.92 6.98 -18.87
N LYS A 262 6.71 5.93 -18.06
CA LYS A 262 5.47 5.76 -17.31
C LYS A 262 5.33 6.91 -16.32
N VAL A 263 4.10 7.38 -16.13
CA VAL A 263 3.77 8.44 -15.16
C VAL A 263 3.16 7.83 -13.91
N CYS A 264 3.26 8.54 -12.78
CA CYS A 264 2.74 8.00 -11.52
C CYS A 264 1.19 7.86 -11.56
N PRO A 265 0.63 6.71 -11.14
CA PRO A 265 -0.81 6.43 -11.11
C PRO A 265 -1.57 7.24 -10.04
N TYR A 266 -0.86 7.73 -9.03
CA TYR A 266 -1.38 8.67 -8.02
C TYR A 266 -0.23 9.50 -7.43
N LYS A 267 -0.55 10.65 -6.82
CA LYS A 267 0.42 11.49 -6.12
C LYS A 267 0.97 10.78 -4.88
N GLY A 268 2.27 10.49 -4.88
CA GLY A 268 2.96 9.75 -3.82
C GLY A 268 3.40 8.35 -4.21
N PHE A 269 2.98 7.82 -5.38
CA PHE A 269 3.31 6.46 -5.79
C PHE A 269 4.81 6.16 -5.81
N ARG A 270 5.62 7.07 -6.38
CA ARG A 270 7.09 6.92 -6.40
C ARG A 270 7.65 6.86 -4.98
N ARG A 271 7.17 7.74 -4.08
CA ARG A 271 7.58 7.71 -2.67
C ARG A 271 7.26 6.36 -2.05
N ASP A 272 6.07 5.81 -2.31
CA ASP A 272 5.68 4.52 -1.75
C ASP A 272 6.57 3.37 -2.25
N LEU A 273 6.89 3.33 -3.55
CA LEU A 273 7.85 2.35 -4.09
C LEU A 273 9.21 2.43 -3.36
N VAL A 274 9.74 3.65 -3.22
CA VAL A 274 11.02 3.91 -2.55
C VAL A 274 10.95 3.45 -1.09
N ALA A 275 9.86 3.73 -0.39
CA ALA A 275 9.66 3.32 0.99
C ALA A 275 9.67 1.79 1.16
N VAL A 276 8.99 1.05 0.29
CA VAL A 276 9.00 -0.42 0.35
C VAL A 276 10.40 -0.98 0.08
N ILE A 277 11.08 -0.50 -0.96
CA ILE A 277 12.45 -0.92 -1.30
C ILE A 277 13.41 -0.65 -0.12
N GLY A 278 13.33 0.54 0.48
CA GLY A 278 14.15 0.92 1.63
C GLY A 278 13.88 0.06 2.87
N ASN A 279 12.63 -0.31 3.12
CA ASN A 279 12.26 -1.18 4.23
C ASN A 279 12.76 -2.61 4.01
N CYS A 280 12.63 -3.17 2.80
CA CYS A 280 13.21 -4.48 2.46
C CYS A 280 14.72 -4.55 2.72
N ALA A 281 15.45 -3.46 2.44
CA ALA A 281 16.90 -3.41 2.62
C ALA A 281 17.35 -3.29 4.09
N TYR A 282 16.45 -2.91 5.00
CA TYR A 282 16.83 -2.65 6.39
C TYR A 282 17.34 -3.92 7.07
N ARG A 283 18.62 -3.91 7.48
CA ARG A 283 19.32 -5.02 8.16
C ARG A 283 19.30 -6.37 7.41
N ARG A 284 19.05 -6.36 6.09
CA ARG A 284 19.09 -7.56 5.24
C ARG A 284 20.21 -7.44 4.21
N LYS A 285 21.43 -7.88 4.55
CA LYS A 285 22.62 -7.75 3.68
C LYS A 285 22.40 -8.33 2.28
N HIS A 286 21.72 -9.47 2.18
CA HIS A 286 21.45 -10.11 0.89
C HIS A 286 20.59 -9.22 -0.03
N VAL A 287 19.61 -8.50 0.52
CA VAL A 287 18.78 -7.52 -0.22
C VAL A 287 19.61 -6.30 -0.61
N GLN A 288 20.42 -5.79 0.31
CA GLN A 288 21.32 -4.66 0.04
C GLN A 288 22.29 -4.97 -1.10
N ASP A 289 22.86 -6.17 -1.11
CA ASP A 289 23.76 -6.65 -2.15
C ASP A 289 23.03 -6.87 -3.48
N ASP A 290 21.82 -7.42 -3.47
CA ASP A 290 21.00 -7.63 -4.67
C ASP A 290 20.63 -6.30 -5.34
N ILE A 291 20.23 -5.30 -4.55
CA ILE A 291 19.97 -3.94 -5.06
C ILE A 291 21.24 -3.35 -5.71
N ARG A 292 22.42 -3.53 -5.10
CA ARG A 292 23.69 -3.07 -5.70
C ARG A 292 23.99 -3.80 -7.01
N GLN A 293 23.86 -5.12 -7.05
CA GLN A 293 24.13 -5.95 -8.24
C GLN A 293 23.20 -5.62 -9.41
N LYS A 294 21.97 -5.17 -9.12
CA LYS A 294 20.99 -4.73 -10.11
C LYS A 294 21.14 -3.24 -10.51
N ASN A 295 22.28 -2.62 -10.23
CA ASN A 295 22.54 -1.18 -10.42
C ASN A 295 21.48 -0.28 -9.76
N GLY A 296 20.82 -0.77 -8.71
CA GLY A 296 19.75 -0.07 -8.00
C GLY A 296 20.26 1.09 -7.14
N MET A 297 21.55 1.14 -6.78
CA MET A 297 22.12 2.22 -5.97
C MET A 297 21.94 3.60 -6.61
N LEU A 298 22.26 3.73 -7.91
CA LEU A 298 22.07 4.98 -8.65
C LEU A 298 20.60 5.34 -8.79
N LEU A 299 19.74 4.33 -9.06
CA LEU A 299 18.30 4.52 -9.13
C LEU A 299 17.74 5.07 -7.82
N MET A 300 18.20 4.56 -6.67
CA MET A 300 17.76 5.02 -5.35
C MET A 300 18.29 6.41 -5.01
N LEU A 301 19.54 6.73 -5.38
CA LEU A 301 20.11 8.07 -5.20
C LEU A 301 19.34 9.16 -5.97
N GLN A 302 18.80 8.85 -7.15
CA GLN A 302 17.94 9.76 -7.91
C GLN A 302 16.68 10.17 -7.14
N GLN A 303 16.28 9.40 -6.12
CA GLN A 303 15.09 9.67 -5.32
C GLN A 303 15.40 10.55 -4.09
N CYS A 304 16.67 10.93 -3.86
CA CYS A 304 17.07 11.82 -2.76
C CYS A 304 16.82 13.31 -3.07
N VAL A 305 15.75 13.63 -3.79
CA VAL A 305 15.38 15.00 -4.20
C VAL A 305 13.93 15.31 -3.84
N THR A 306 13.63 16.60 -3.73
CA THR A 306 12.25 17.06 -3.54
C THR A 306 11.44 16.87 -4.83
N ASP A 307 10.19 16.43 -4.70
CA ASP A 307 9.27 16.26 -5.81
C ASP A 307 7.85 16.62 -5.35
N GLU A 308 7.18 17.52 -6.08
CA GLU A 308 5.86 18.05 -5.69
C GLU A 308 4.75 16.99 -5.75
N ASP A 309 4.84 16.08 -6.73
CA ASP A 309 3.87 15.00 -6.91
C ASP A 309 4.13 13.87 -5.91
N ASN A 310 5.28 13.87 -5.25
CA ASN A 310 5.69 12.87 -4.27
C ASN A 310 6.21 13.52 -2.97
N PRO A 311 5.31 14.06 -2.13
CA PRO A 311 5.67 14.59 -0.82
C PRO A 311 6.47 13.58 0.00
N PHE A 312 7.53 14.06 0.66
CA PHE A 312 8.49 13.26 1.43
C PHE A 312 9.38 12.30 0.62
N LEU A 313 9.44 12.42 -0.72
CA LEU A 313 10.31 11.59 -1.54
C LEU A 313 11.78 11.68 -1.11
N ARG A 314 12.28 12.90 -0.85
CA ARG A 314 13.66 13.14 -0.43
C ARG A 314 14.00 12.38 0.85
N GLU A 315 13.13 12.49 1.84
CA GLU A 315 13.28 11.88 3.16
C GLU A 315 13.30 10.35 3.04
N TRP A 316 12.36 9.78 2.28
CA TRP A 316 12.34 8.34 2.01
C TRP A 316 13.52 7.88 1.17
N GLY A 317 14.00 8.68 0.22
CA GLY A 317 15.20 8.41 -0.56
C GLY A 317 16.43 8.33 0.35
N ILE A 318 16.64 9.33 1.21
CA ILE A 318 17.75 9.36 2.18
C ILE A 318 17.64 8.19 3.16
N TRP A 319 16.45 7.91 3.68
CA TRP A 319 16.22 6.79 4.58
C TRP A 319 16.53 5.43 3.92
N SER A 320 16.10 5.24 2.68
CA SER A 320 16.36 4.02 1.91
C SER A 320 17.86 3.86 1.64
N MET A 321 18.55 4.94 1.29
CA MET A 321 20.00 4.93 1.10
C MET A 321 20.74 4.60 2.39
N ARG A 322 20.32 5.15 3.53
CA ARG A 322 20.86 4.76 4.84
C ARG A 322 20.70 3.24 5.05
N ASN A 323 19.51 2.69 4.82
CA ASN A 323 19.25 1.26 4.99
C ASN A 323 20.09 0.38 4.05
N LEU A 324 20.36 0.85 2.83
CA LEU A 324 21.22 0.17 1.86
C LEU A 324 22.71 0.14 2.27
N LEU A 325 23.15 1.16 2.99
CA LEU A 325 24.55 1.34 3.40
C LEU A 325 24.83 0.80 4.81
N GLU A 326 23.81 0.68 5.65
CA GLU A 326 23.95 0.25 7.05
C GLU A 326 24.51 -1.18 7.12
N GLY A 327 25.73 -1.31 7.67
CA GLY A 327 26.41 -2.59 7.84
C GLY A 327 26.95 -3.24 6.56
N ASN A 328 27.02 -2.52 5.43
CA ASN A 328 27.48 -3.06 4.14
C ASN A 328 28.62 -2.21 3.55
N SER A 329 29.86 -2.67 3.74
CA SER A 329 31.08 -2.01 3.26
C SER A 329 31.16 -1.92 1.74
N GLU A 330 30.68 -2.94 1.03
CA GLU A 330 30.70 -3.02 -0.43
C GLU A 330 29.76 -1.98 -1.04
N ASN A 331 28.59 -1.77 -0.42
CA ASN A 331 27.68 -0.70 -0.82
C ASN A 331 28.23 0.69 -0.49
N GLN A 332 28.89 0.85 0.67
CA GLN A 332 29.55 2.11 1.04
C GLN A 332 30.67 2.47 0.06
N GLN A 333 31.50 1.49 -0.31
CA GLN A 333 32.55 1.67 -1.30
C GLN A 333 31.97 2.05 -2.66
N ALA A 334 30.92 1.35 -3.13
CA ALA A 334 30.28 1.66 -4.40
C ALA A 334 29.74 3.11 -4.48
N VAL A 335 29.27 3.68 -3.36
CA VAL A 335 28.85 5.08 -3.29
C VAL A 335 30.04 6.03 -3.18
N ALA A 336 31.10 5.64 -2.45
CA ALA A 336 32.30 6.45 -2.29
C ALA A 336 33.10 6.60 -3.60
N GLU A 337 32.99 5.63 -4.50
CA GLU A 337 33.59 5.63 -5.84
C GLU A 337 32.83 6.53 -6.84
N LEU A 338 31.67 7.09 -6.46
CA LEU A 338 30.95 8.02 -7.32
C LEU A 338 31.71 9.34 -7.46
N GLU A 339 32.00 9.71 -8.70
CA GLU A 339 32.70 10.95 -9.01
C GLU A 339 31.72 12.09 -9.32
N LEU A 340 32.05 13.28 -8.83
CA LEU A 340 31.29 14.48 -9.10
C LEU A 340 31.63 14.99 -10.51
N GLN A 341 30.68 14.90 -11.43
CA GLN A 341 30.87 15.24 -12.86
C GLN A 341 30.61 16.73 -13.19
N GLY A 342 30.13 17.51 -12.22
CA GLY A 342 29.90 18.95 -12.35
C GLY A 342 28.59 19.40 -11.70
N SER A 343 28.31 20.71 -11.75
CA SER A 343 26.98 21.27 -11.47
C SER A 343 26.21 21.42 -12.77
N VAL A 344 24.88 21.30 -12.70
CA VAL A 344 24.01 21.62 -13.82
C VAL A 344 23.46 23.04 -13.62
N ASP A 345 23.56 23.87 -14.65
CA ASP A 345 23.01 25.23 -14.63
C ASP A 345 21.47 25.19 -14.61
N MET A 346 20.88 25.56 -13.47
CA MET A 346 19.43 25.65 -13.31
C MET A 346 18.95 27.04 -13.77
N PRO A 347 18.11 27.16 -14.81
CA PRO A 347 17.64 28.45 -15.35
C PRO A 347 16.92 29.31 -14.31
N GLU A 348 16.28 28.67 -13.34
CA GLU A 348 15.61 29.31 -12.20
C GLU A 348 16.60 30.07 -11.31
N LEU A 349 17.78 29.49 -11.06
CA LEU A 349 18.86 30.14 -10.32
C LEU A 349 19.51 31.23 -11.17
N ALA A 350 19.71 30.98 -12.46
CA ALA A 350 20.27 31.96 -13.37
C ALA A 350 19.38 33.22 -13.49
N GLY A 351 18.05 33.05 -13.49
CA GLY A 351 17.09 34.15 -13.44
C GLY A 351 17.14 34.98 -12.16
N LEU A 352 17.70 34.42 -11.07
CA LEU A 352 17.99 35.11 -9.82
C LEU A 352 19.42 35.68 -9.76
N GLY A 353 20.20 35.55 -10.84
CA GLY A 353 21.61 35.95 -10.88
C GLY A 353 22.52 35.02 -10.06
N LEU A 354 22.14 33.75 -9.87
CA LEU A 354 22.85 32.76 -9.07
C LEU A 354 23.26 31.55 -9.91
N LYS A 355 24.45 30.99 -9.66
CA LYS A 355 24.90 29.71 -10.22
C LYS A 355 25.46 28.82 -9.12
N VAL A 356 25.48 27.51 -9.37
CA VAL A 356 26.10 26.54 -8.45
C VAL A 356 27.51 26.24 -8.94
N GLU A 357 28.52 26.51 -8.11
CA GLU A 357 29.90 26.11 -8.34
C GLU A 357 30.31 25.03 -7.35
N VAL A 358 31.18 24.11 -7.79
CA VAL A 358 31.76 23.10 -6.92
C VAL A 358 33.11 23.60 -6.46
N ASP A 359 33.28 23.73 -5.15
CA ASP A 359 34.58 24.05 -4.56
C ASP A 359 35.54 22.88 -4.80
N GLN A 360 36.62 23.12 -5.53
CA GLN A 360 37.59 22.07 -5.91
C GLN A 360 38.36 21.50 -4.70
N ASN A 361 38.45 22.24 -3.59
CA ASN A 361 39.16 21.82 -2.39
C ASN A 361 38.27 20.99 -1.47
N THR A 362 37.01 21.39 -1.29
CA THR A 362 36.08 20.72 -0.37
C THR A 362 35.15 19.75 -1.08
N ARG A 363 35.14 19.73 -2.43
CA ARG A 363 34.16 19.02 -3.29
C ARG A 363 32.70 19.36 -2.95
N SER A 364 32.45 20.49 -2.27
CA SER A 364 31.12 20.91 -1.86
C SER A 364 30.52 21.90 -2.86
N ALA A 365 29.23 21.74 -3.18
CA ALA A 365 28.50 22.71 -3.99
C ALA A 365 28.22 24.01 -3.21
N LYS A 366 28.45 25.17 -3.84
CA LYS A 366 28.19 26.50 -3.32
C LYS A 366 27.36 27.30 -4.32
N LEU A 367 26.43 28.12 -3.82
CA LEU A 367 25.71 29.12 -4.62
C LEU A 367 26.56 30.40 -4.69
N VAL A 368 26.84 30.86 -5.90
CA VAL A 368 27.61 32.08 -6.17
C VAL A 368 26.83 33.00 -7.12
N ASN A 369 27.11 34.30 -7.07
CA ASN A 369 26.50 35.24 -7.99
C ASN A 369 27.07 35.08 -9.41
N ILE A 370 26.22 35.23 -10.41
CA ILE A 370 26.61 35.36 -11.82
C ILE A 370 27.06 36.81 -12.00
N SER A 371 28.38 36.98 -12.16
CA SER A 371 29.06 38.26 -12.40
C SER A 371 28.78 38.86 -13.77
#